data_AF-A0A5C3QZF6-F1
#
_entry.id   AF-A0A5C3QZF6-F1
#
_cell.length_a   1.000
_cell.length_b   1.000
_cell.length_c   1.000
_cell.angle_alpha   90.00
_cell.angle_beta   90.00
_cell.angle_gamma   90.00
#
_symmetry.space_group_name_H-M   'P 1'
#
loop_
_entity.id
_entity.type
_entity.pdbx_description
1 polymer ?
#
loop_
_entity_poly.entity_id
_entity_poly.type
_entity_poly.pdbx_seq_one_letter_code
_entity_poly.pdbx_strand_id
1 'polypeptide(L)'
;MTLTPTYSVSHQAYLKIFFHAAKHPHKPVNGVLVGKPSGESGAVIVDAIPLLHNWTSLSPMMEIGLDLAGGHAAEQGLILVGYYQACDRLDDRALAPVGERVASKLREGFKDAIAFVLDGERLDTGEAALIPFLPAPGSTTVWNRVSAPPEPFTAGSSFRLSSEHSPKVAIGFVRDERLHQKFGDFDDHLEDVTIDWLQNKACMPSAE
;
A
#
# COMPACT_ATOMS: atom_id res chain seq x y z
N MET A 1 0.14 6.68 29.27
CA MET A 1 0.16 5.43 28.49
C MET A 1 0.01 5.81 27.03
N THR A 2 1.08 5.74 26.24
CA THR A 2 1.00 5.93 24.78
C THR A 2 0.30 4.71 24.20
N LEU A 3 -0.89 4.88 23.62
CA LEU A 3 -1.59 3.80 22.93
C LEU A 3 -0.70 3.34 21.77
N THR A 4 -0.32 2.06 21.76
CA THR A 4 0.40 1.47 20.63
C THR A 4 -0.53 1.54 19.40
N PRO A 5 -0.09 2.09 18.26
CA PRO A 5 -0.93 2.17 17.08
C PRO A 5 -1.25 0.76 16.58
N THR A 6 -2.52 0.53 16.27
CA THR A 6 -3.04 -0.73 15.71
C THR A 6 -2.40 -1.02 14.35
N TYR A 7 -2.24 0.01 13.51
CA TYR A 7 -1.61 -0.07 12.19
C TYR A 7 -0.47 0.93 12.05
N SER A 8 0.70 0.45 11.67
CA SER A 8 1.85 1.31 11.38
C SER A 8 2.42 1.04 10.00
N VAL A 9 2.72 2.10 9.25
CA VAL A 9 3.26 2.02 7.88
C VAL A 9 4.69 2.53 7.89
N SER A 10 5.63 1.68 7.47
CA SER A 10 7.04 2.05 7.36
C SER A 10 7.26 3.16 6.31
N HIS A 11 8.39 3.85 6.45
CA HIS A 11 8.81 4.84 5.45
C HIS A 11 8.91 4.20 4.05
N GLN A 12 9.54 3.02 3.96
CA GLN A 12 9.70 2.29 2.70
C GLN A 12 8.35 1.91 2.07
N ALA A 13 7.42 1.34 2.84
CA ALA A 13 6.11 0.97 2.33
C ALA A 13 5.36 2.19 1.78
N TYR A 14 5.41 3.32 2.50
CA TYR A 14 4.80 4.57 2.05
C TYR A 14 5.43 5.05 0.72
N LEU A 15 6.76 5.07 0.63
CA LEU A 15 7.46 5.49 -0.59
C LEU A 15 7.09 4.62 -1.80
N LYS A 16 7.06 3.29 -1.64
CA LYS A 16 6.72 2.38 -2.74
C LYS A 16 5.30 2.60 -3.25
N ILE A 17 4.32 2.76 -2.35
CA ILE A 17 2.94 3.08 -2.73
C ILE A 17 2.88 4.42 -3.49
N PHE A 18 3.57 5.44 -2.98
CA PHE A 18 3.61 6.77 -3.59
C PHE A 18 4.28 6.75 -4.98
N PHE A 19 5.41 6.06 -5.11
CA PHE A 19 6.13 5.93 -6.39
C PHE A 19 5.32 5.19 -7.43
N HIS A 20 4.58 4.16 -7.04
CA HIS A 20 3.71 3.43 -7.96
C HIS A 20 2.68 4.38 -8.60
N ALA A 21 1.97 5.16 -7.78
CA ALA A 21 1.00 6.14 -8.26
C ALA A 21 1.66 7.27 -9.06
N ALA A 22 2.82 7.76 -8.62
CA ALA A 22 3.54 8.82 -9.31
C ALA A 22 4.11 8.39 -10.68
N LYS A 23 4.47 7.11 -10.84
CA LYS A 23 4.92 6.54 -12.12
C LYS A 23 3.79 6.42 -13.12
N HIS A 24 2.57 6.13 -12.66
CA HIS A 24 1.39 5.97 -13.51
C HIS A 24 0.25 6.94 -13.12
N PRO A 25 0.45 8.27 -13.26
CA PRO A 25 -0.46 9.27 -12.71
C PRO A 25 -1.85 9.34 -13.38
N HIS A 26 -2.03 8.63 -14.50
CA HIS A 26 -3.25 8.59 -15.29
C HIS A 26 -3.84 7.18 -15.39
N LYS A 27 -3.37 6.25 -14.57
CA LYS A 27 -3.85 4.87 -14.53
C LYS A 27 -4.18 4.49 -13.08
N PRO A 28 -5.17 3.61 -12.87
CA PRO A 28 -5.30 2.97 -11.57
C PRO A 28 -4.07 2.08 -11.33
N VAL A 29 -3.59 2.04 -10.10
CA VAL A 29 -2.50 1.14 -9.69
C VAL A 29 -2.92 0.37 -8.44
N ASN A 30 -2.36 -0.83 -8.26
CA ASN A 30 -2.59 -1.59 -7.04
C ASN A 30 -1.40 -2.45 -6.60
N GLY A 31 -1.46 -2.93 -5.37
CA GLY A 31 -0.50 -3.88 -4.85
C GLY A 31 -0.86 -4.39 -3.47
N VAL A 32 0.08 -5.11 -2.86
CA VAL A 32 -0.09 -5.70 -1.53
C VAL A 32 0.86 -5.10 -0.51
N LEU A 33 0.44 -5.16 0.74
CA LEU A 33 1.18 -4.69 1.90
C LEU A 33 1.82 -5.90 2.58
N VAL A 34 3.10 -5.80 2.90
CA VAL A 34 3.87 -6.85 3.55
C VAL A 34 4.21 -6.42 4.97
N GLY A 35 4.05 -7.32 5.92
CA GLY A 35 4.19 -6.97 7.33
C GLY A 35 4.08 -8.14 8.28
N LYS A 36 3.83 -7.78 9.53
CA LYS A 36 3.60 -8.70 10.64
C LYS A 36 2.44 -8.21 11.51
N PRO A 37 1.77 -9.11 12.25
CA PRO A 37 0.75 -8.71 13.22
C PRO A 37 1.29 -7.71 14.26
N SER A 38 0.45 -6.77 14.69
CA SER A 38 0.76 -5.79 15.74
C SER A 38 -0.01 -6.15 17.01
N GLY A 39 0.67 -6.74 17.99
CA GLY A 39 0.04 -7.12 19.27
C GLY A 39 -1.17 -8.03 19.09
N GLU A 40 -2.31 -7.65 19.67
CA GLU A 40 -3.56 -8.42 19.61
C GLU A 40 -4.42 -8.12 18.38
N SER A 41 -4.27 -6.95 17.76
CA SER A 41 -5.00 -6.58 16.55
C SER A 41 -4.24 -5.53 15.74
N GLY A 42 -4.26 -5.72 14.43
CA GLY A 42 -3.66 -4.82 13.45
C GLY A 42 -2.31 -5.29 12.94
N ALA A 43 -1.61 -4.41 12.22
CA ALA A 43 -0.40 -4.78 11.49
C ALA A 43 0.71 -3.73 11.53
N VAL A 44 1.95 -4.20 11.59
CA VAL A 44 3.14 -3.43 11.27
C VAL A 44 3.46 -3.70 9.80
N ILE A 45 3.10 -2.76 8.93
CA ILE A 45 3.40 -2.78 7.50
C ILE A 45 4.84 -2.32 7.31
N VAL A 46 5.70 -3.25 6.90
CA VAL A 46 7.14 -2.99 6.73
C VAL A 46 7.53 -2.73 5.28
N ASP A 47 6.74 -3.23 4.32
CA ASP A 47 6.99 -3.05 2.91
C ASP A 47 5.68 -3.05 2.09
N ALA A 48 5.77 -2.65 0.82
CA ALA A 48 4.68 -2.78 -0.14
C ALA A 48 5.22 -3.38 -1.46
N ILE A 49 4.46 -4.27 -2.08
CA ILE A 49 4.83 -4.88 -3.36
C ILE A 49 3.81 -4.41 -4.41
N PRO A 50 4.26 -3.65 -5.43
CA PRO A 50 3.40 -3.20 -6.53
C PRO A 50 3.02 -4.36 -7.46
N LEU A 51 1.74 -4.47 -7.80
CA LEU A 51 1.24 -5.52 -8.69
C LEU A 51 0.96 -4.95 -10.08
N LEU A 52 -0.15 -4.23 -10.26
CA LEU A 52 -0.67 -3.95 -11.60
C LEU A 52 -0.96 -2.47 -11.81
N HIS A 53 -0.80 -2.04 -13.05
CA HIS A 53 -1.16 -0.71 -13.55
C HIS A 53 -1.92 -0.73 -14.90
N ASN A 54 -1.95 -1.86 -15.62
CA ASN A 54 -2.65 -1.99 -16.91
C ASN A 54 -4.01 -2.68 -16.77
N TRP A 55 -4.06 -3.79 -16.02
CA TRP A 55 -5.27 -4.62 -15.89
C TRP A 55 -5.62 -4.83 -14.42
N THR A 56 -5.91 -3.74 -13.71
CA THR A 56 -6.20 -3.74 -12.26
C THR A 56 -7.50 -4.44 -11.86
N SER A 57 -8.23 -5.01 -12.83
CA SER A 57 -9.31 -5.96 -12.60
C SER A 57 -8.80 -7.33 -12.13
N LEU A 58 -9.68 -8.18 -11.59
CA LEU A 58 -9.35 -9.58 -11.32
C LEU A 58 -8.92 -10.27 -12.62
N SER A 59 -7.63 -10.59 -12.71
CA SER A 59 -7.01 -11.24 -13.85
C SER A 59 -6.15 -12.42 -13.38
N PRO A 60 -5.85 -13.41 -14.23
CA PRO A 60 -4.89 -14.46 -13.90
C PRO A 60 -3.53 -13.91 -13.45
N MET A 61 -3.12 -12.75 -13.98
CA MET A 61 -1.87 -12.11 -13.58
C MET A 61 -1.92 -11.57 -12.15
N MET A 62 -3.07 -11.11 -11.69
CA MET A 62 -3.24 -10.73 -10.28
C MET A 62 -3.05 -11.94 -9.35
N GLU A 63 -3.61 -13.10 -9.70
CA GLU A 63 -3.45 -14.32 -8.89
C GLU A 63 -1.99 -14.77 -8.84
N ILE A 64 -1.29 -14.78 -9.98
CA ILE A 64 0.13 -15.11 -10.06
C ILE A 64 0.97 -14.11 -9.25
N GLY A 65 0.73 -12.80 -9.43
CA GLY A 65 1.43 -11.75 -8.71
C GLY A 65 1.21 -11.84 -7.20
N LEU A 66 0.00 -12.16 -6.75
CA LEU A 66 -0.31 -12.39 -5.34
C LEU A 66 0.45 -13.60 -4.77
N ASP A 67 0.52 -14.70 -5.51
CA ASP A 67 1.23 -15.91 -5.08
C ASP A 67 2.74 -15.66 -4.97
N LEU A 68 3.34 -15.01 -5.97
CA LEU A 68 4.75 -14.64 -5.97
C LEU A 68 5.10 -13.65 -4.86
N ALA A 69 4.27 -12.61 -4.66
CA ALA A 69 4.45 -11.65 -3.57
C ALA A 69 4.31 -12.34 -2.19
N GLY A 70 3.38 -13.28 -2.06
CA GLY A 70 3.19 -14.08 -0.85
C GLY A 70 4.39 -14.98 -0.54
N GLY A 71 4.92 -15.67 -1.56
CA GLY A 71 6.15 -16.47 -1.43
C GLY A 71 7.35 -15.62 -1.01
N HIS A 72 7.55 -14.47 -1.65
CA HIS A 72 8.63 -13.54 -1.30
C HIS A 72 8.52 -12.99 0.14
N ALA A 73 7.32 -12.68 0.59
CA ALA A 73 7.08 -12.28 1.98
C ALA A 73 7.41 -13.44 2.95
N ALA A 74 6.98 -14.66 2.63
CA ALA A 74 7.21 -15.83 3.47
C ALA A 74 8.70 -16.19 3.61
N GLU A 75 9.49 -16.03 2.55
CA GLU A 75 10.96 -16.21 2.58
C GLU A 75 11.65 -15.28 3.58
N GLN A 76 11.05 -14.13 3.87
CA GLN A 76 11.53 -13.14 4.83
C GLN A 76 10.88 -13.29 6.22
N GLY A 77 10.06 -14.32 6.44
CA GLY A 77 9.30 -14.50 7.67
C GLY A 77 8.19 -13.45 7.86
N LEU A 78 7.71 -12.87 6.77
CA LEU A 78 6.64 -11.87 6.74
C LEU A 78 5.38 -12.47 6.08
N ILE A 79 4.26 -11.74 6.19
CA ILE A 79 2.99 -12.13 5.58
C ILE A 79 2.40 -10.95 4.79
N LEU A 80 1.47 -11.26 3.88
CA LEU A 80 0.64 -10.23 3.26
C LEU A 80 -0.40 -9.75 4.30
N VAL A 81 -0.29 -8.49 4.69
CA VAL A 81 -1.13 -7.86 5.73
C VAL A 81 -2.19 -6.93 5.17
N GLY A 82 -2.23 -6.74 3.85
CA GLY A 82 -3.23 -5.88 3.26
C GLY A 82 -3.04 -5.59 1.77
N TYR A 83 -3.87 -4.67 1.29
CA TYR A 83 -3.96 -4.25 -0.10
C TYR A 83 -3.84 -2.73 -0.19
N TYR A 84 -3.35 -2.22 -1.30
CA TYR A 84 -3.48 -0.80 -1.62
C TYR A 84 -3.92 -0.60 -3.06
N GLN A 85 -4.56 0.54 -3.31
CA GLN A 85 -4.83 1.04 -4.65
C GLN A 85 -4.70 2.56 -4.72
N ALA A 86 -4.45 3.07 -5.92
CA ALA A 86 -4.70 4.45 -6.28
C ALA A 86 -5.58 4.48 -7.53
N CYS A 87 -6.47 5.47 -7.61
CA CYS A 87 -7.37 5.64 -8.74
C CYS A 87 -6.73 6.54 -9.82
N ASP A 88 -7.25 6.45 -11.04
CA ASP A 88 -6.86 7.31 -12.17
C ASP A 88 -7.31 8.77 -12.01
N ARG A 89 -8.38 8.98 -11.23
CA ARG A 89 -8.91 10.30 -10.88
C ARG A 89 -8.51 10.69 -9.46
N LEU A 90 -8.10 11.95 -9.29
CA LEU A 90 -7.67 12.48 -7.99
C LEU A 90 -8.82 12.57 -6.97
N ASP A 91 -10.05 12.79 -7.44
CA ASP A 91 -11.25 12.92 -6.60
C ASP A 91 -11.85 11.59 -6.16
N ASP A 92 -11.42 10.48 -6.78
CA ASP A 92 -11.90 9.14 -6.44
C ASP A 92 -11.11 8.55 -5.26
N ARG A 93 -11.81 8.40 -4.15
CA ARG A 93 -11.30 7.91 -2.87
C ARG A 93 -11.99 6.63 -2.42
N ALA A 94 -12.75 5.98 -3.32
CA ALA A 94 -13.45 4.76 -3.01
C ALA A 94 -12.54 3.54 -3.16
N LEU A 95 -12.73 2.53 -2.31
CA LEU A 95 -12.15 1.22 -2.54
C LEU A 95 -12.94 0.53 -3.65
N ALA A 96 -12.28 0.12 -4.73
CA ALA A 96 -12.96 -0.49 -5.86
C ALA A 96 -13.44 -1.90 -5.50
N PRO A 97 -14.52 -2.43 -6.13
CA PRO A 97 -15.02 -3.78 -5.85
C PRO A 97 -13.97 -4.89 -6.02
N VAL A 98 -12.99 -4.69 -6.92
CA VAL A 98 -11.86 -5.60 -7.08
C VAL A 98 -10.94 -5.55 -5.85
N GLY A 99 -10.62 -4.34 -5.37
CA GLY A 99 -9.86 -4.15 -4.14
C GLY A 99 -10.54 -4.77 -2.92
N GLU A 100 -11.87 -4.63 -2.79
CA GLU A 100 -12.64 -5.30 -1.74
C GLU A 100 -12.49 -6.81 -1.77
N ARG A 101 -12.56 -7.42 -2.97
CA ARG A 101 -12.40 -8.87 -3.15
C ARG A 101 -11.00 -9.35 -2.79
N VAL A 102 -9.97 -8.65 -3.26
CA VAL A 102 -8.56 -8.98 -2.96
C VAL A 102 -8.29 -8.84 -1.47
N ALA A 103 -8.68 -7.71 -0.86
CA ALA A 103 -8.52 -7.48 0.56
C ALA A 103 -9.27 -8.53 1.40
N SER A 104 -10.48 -8.92 0.98
CA SER A 104 -11.24 -9.98 1.63
C SER A 104 -10.58 -11.36 1.51
N LYS A 105 -9.94 -11.66 0.38
CA LYS A 105 -9.18 -12.90 0.20
C LYS A 105 -7.94 -12.93 1.10
N LEU A 106 -7.20 -11.82 1.18
CA LEU A 106 -6.07 -11.68 2.10
C LEU A 106 -6.50 -11.88 3.56
N ARG A 107 -7.73 -11.47 3.91
CA ARG A 107 -8.26 -11.63 5.26
C ARG A 107 -8.47 -13.09 5.69
N GLU A 108 -8.55 -14.03 4.75
CA GLU A 108 -8.58 -15.46 5.06
C GLU A 108 -7.23 -15.93 5.65
N GLY A 109 -6.12 -15.32 5.22
CA GLY A 109 -4.78 -15.59 5.75
C GLY A 109 -4.41 -14.74 6.96
N PHE A 110 -4.96 -13.52 7.05
CA PHE A 110 -4.68 -12.59 8.14
C PHE A 110 -5.93 -11.77 8.52
N LYS A 111 -6.55 -12.08 9.66
CA LYS A 111 -7.86 -11.51 10.05
C LYS A 111 -7.90 -9.99 10.15
N ASP A 112 -6.80 -9.36 10.53
CA ASP A 112 -6.67 -7.90 10.63
C ASP A 112 -6.14 -7.27 9.32
N ALA A 113 -6.36 -7.92 8.18
CA ALA A 113 -5.98 -7.35 6.89
C ALA A 113 -6.64 -5.98 6.66
N ILE A 114 -5.88 -5.06 6.06
CA ILE A 114 -6.28 -3.68 5.81
C ILE A 114 -6.24 -3.35 4.32
N ALA A 115 -7.08 -2.41 3.87
CA ALA A 115 -6.94 -1.80 2.55
C ALA A 115 -6.60 -0.30 2.68
N PHE A 116 -5.71 0.20 1.83
CA PHE A 116 -5.47 1.64 1.67
C PHE A 116 -5.88 2.11 0.28
N VAL A 117 -6.60 3.24 0.23
CA VAL A 117 -6.80 4.00 -1.01
C VAL A 117 -5.95 5.25 -0.93
N LEU A 118 -5.15 5.52 -1.96
CA LEU A 118 -4.33 6.72 -2.04
C LEU A 118 -5.20 7.92 -2.44
N ASP A 119 -5.13 8.99 -1.67
CA ASP A 119 -5.81 10.26 -1.89
C ASP A 119 -4.99 11.12 -2.85
N GLY A 120 -5.40 11.16 -4.12
CA GLY A 120 -4.70 11.91 -5.16
C GLY A 120 -4.57 13.40 -4.87
N GLU A 121 -5.57 14.00 -4.21
CA GLU A 121 -5.55 15.42 -3.83
C GLU A 121 -4.59 15.74 -2.68
N ARG A 122 -4.07 14.72 -1.97
CA ARG A 122 -3.10 14.89 -0.87
C ARG A 122 -1.65 14.58 -1.27
N LEU A 123 -1.40 14.18 -2.52
CA LEU A 123 -0.05 13.77 -2.94
C LEU A 123 0.97 14.92 -2.95
N ASP A 124 0.55 16.17 -3.08
CA ASP A 124 1.43 17.34 -3.12
C ASP A 124 1.39 18.22 -1.87
N THR A 125 0.58 17.86 -0.86
CA THR A 125 0.37 18.67 0.35
C THR A 125 1.45 18.44 1.40
N GLY A 126 2.19 17.32 1.32
CA GLY A 126 3.16 16.90 2.32
C GLY A 126 2.52 16.29 3.58
N GLU A 127 1.25 15.91 3.49
CA GLU A 127 0.51 15.15 4.50
C GLU A 127 0.35 13.69 4.08
N ALA A 128 -0.05 12.81 5.01
CA ALA A 128 -0.30 11.42 4.69
C ALA A 128 -1.47 11.30 3.68
N ALA A 129 -1.18 10.72 2.52
CA ALA A 129 -2.16 10.54 1.45
C ALA A 129 -2.89 9.19 1.50
N LEU A 130 -2.76 8.41 2.58
CA LEU A 130 -3.38 7.09 2.68
C LEU A 130 -4.74 7.18 3.39
N ILE A 131 -5.78 6.59 2.81
CA ILE A 131 -7.10 6.46 3.39
C ILE A 131 -7.31 4.99 3.81
N PRO A 132 -7.41 4.67 5.11
CA PRO A 132 -7.64 3.31 5.56
C PRO A 132 -9.09 2.86 5.35
N PHE A 133 -9.24 1.60 4.96
CA PHE A 133 -10.48 0.86 4.89
C PHE A 133 -10.37 -0.40 5.74
N LEU A 134 -11.38 -0.65 6.57
CA LEU A 134 -11.49 -1.83 7.43
C LEU A 134 -12.76 -2.62 7.11
N PRO A 135 -12.78 -3.94 7.32
CA PRO A 135 -13.97 -4.74 7.09
C PRO A 135 -15.10 -4.29 8.02
N ALA A 136 -16.33 -4.22 7.49
CA ALA A 136 -17.50 -3.92 8.30
C ALA A 136 -17.72 -5.02 9.35
N PRO A 137 -18.13 -4.68 10.59
CA PRO A 137 -18.41 -5.68 11.62
C PRO A 137 -19.41 -6.73 11.13
N GLY A 138 -19.04 -8.01 11.20
CA GLY A 138 -19.89 -9.12 10.76
C GLY A 138 -19.99 -9.31 9.25
N SER A 139 -19.27 -8.53 8.44
CA SER A 139 -19.20 -8.72 6.98
C SER A 139 -17.87 -9.32 6.56
N THR A 140 -17.92 -10.18 5.54
CA THR A 140 -16.73 -10.73 4.91
C THR A 140 -16.34 -10.01 3.62
N THR A 141 -17.18 -9.14 3.09
CA THR A 141 -17.01 -8.54 1.75
C THR A 141 -17.11 -7.01 1.74
N VAL A 142 -17.74 -6.42 2.74
CA VAL A 142 -17.96 -4.96 2.80
C VAL A 142 -16.82 -4.30 3.56
N TRP A 143 -16.25 -3.26 2.95
CA TRP A 143 -15.15 -2.48 3.52
C TRP A 143 -15.58 -1.02 3.71
N ASN A 144 -15.37 -0.49 4.91
CA ASN A 144 -15.75 0.87 5.25
C ASN A 144 -14.50 1.74 5.39
N ARG A 145 -14.56 2.94 4.80
CA ARG A 145 -13.58 3.99 5.05
C ARG A 145 -13.56 4.29 6.55
N VAL A 146 -12.36 4.36 7.12
CA VAL A 146 -12.19 4.80 8.50
C VAL A 146 -12.29 6.32 8.55
N SER A 147 -13.30 6.81 9.27
CA SER A 147 -13.58 8.24 9.45
C SER A 147 -13.80 8.65 10.91
N ALA A 148 -13.51 7.75 11.86
CA ALA A 148 -13.66 8.04 13.28
C ALA A 148 -12.51 8.92 13.78
N PRO A 149 -12.78 9.95 14.62
CA PRO A 149 -11.74 10.76 15.23
C PRO A 149 -10.98 9.95 16.31
N PRO A 150 -9.67 10.20 16.49
CA PRO A 150 -8.82 11.11 15.72
C PRO A 150 -8.55 10.61 14.29
N GLU A 151 -8.43 11.54 13.33
CA GLU A 151 -8.26 11.20 11.91
C GLU A 151 -7.04 10.27 11.69
N PRO A 152 -7.10 9.35 10.72
CA PRO A 152 -5.95 8.51 10.38
C PRO A 152 -4.67 9.31 10.17
N PHE A 153 -3.55 8.79 10.66
CA PHE A 153 -2.22 9.40 10.55
C PHE A 153 -2.04 10.74 11.29
N THR A 154 -2.95 11.07 12.20
CA THR A 154 -2.78 12.19 13.15
C THR A 154 -2.38 11.70 14.55
N ALA A 155 -1.95 12.62 15.41
CA ALA A 155 -1.54 12.30 16.78
C ALA A 155 -2.65 11.60 17.57
N GLY A 156 -2.32 10.42 18.14
CA GLY A 156 -3.27 9.61 18.92
C GLY A 156 -4.15 8.68 18.09
N SER A 157 -3.99 8.65 16.76
CA SER A 157 -4.70 7.72 15.87
C SER A 157 -4.18 6.28 15.97
N SER A 158 -5.08 5.33 15.67
CA SER A 158 -4.73 3.92 15.48
C SER A 158 -3.87 3.68 14.25
N PHE A 159 -3.74 4.67 13.35
CA PHE A 159 -2.94 4.60 12.13
C PHE A 159 -1.77 5.57 12.23
N ARG A 160 -0.55 5.09 11.98
CA ARG A 160 0.67 5.89 12.10
C ARG A 160 1.63 5.63 10.95
N LEU A 161 2.32 6.68 10.49
CA LEU A 161 3.54 6.54 9.69
C LEU A 161 4.73 6.41 10.63
N SER A 162 5.61 5.44 10.40
CA SER A 162 6.86 5.30 11.18
C SER A 162 7.73 6.57 11.11
N SER A 163 7.66 7.28 9.99
CA SER A 163 8.24 8.62 9.82
C SER A 163 7.17 9.59 9.34
N GLU A 164 6.91 10.64 10.13
CA GLU A 164 5.97 11.72 9.78
C GLU A 164 6.46 12.57 8.59
N HIS A 165 7.75 12.49 8.27
CA HIS A 165 8.35 13.17 7.12
C HIS A 165 8.19 12.42 5.80
N SER A 166 7.71 11.17 5.82
CA SER A 166 7.58 10.33 4.62
C SER A 166 6.86 11.01 3.47
N PRO A 167 5.73 11.72 3.67
CA PRO A 167 5.05 12.38 2.56
C PRO A 167 5.87 13.49 1.90
N LYS A 168 6.51 14.36 2.71
CA LYS A 168 7.34 15.46 2.19
C LYS A 168 8.57 14.93 1.44
N VAL A 169 9.19 13.89 2.00
CA VAL A 169 10.35 13.22 1.38
C VAL A 169 9.96 12.54 0.07
N ALA A 170 8.81 11.86 0.02
CA ALA A 170 8.30 11.24 -1.21
C ALA A 170 8.12 12.26 -2.34
N ILE A 171 7.57 13.44 -2.02
CA ILE A 171 7.42 14.54 -2.98
C ILE A 171 8.78 14.98 -3.53
N GLY A 172 9.78 15.18 -2.67
CA GLY A 172 11.14 15.53 -3.08
C GLY A 172 11.76 14.48 -3.99
N PHE A 173 11.68 13.20 -3.62
CA PHE A 173 12.20 12.11 -4.46
C PHE A 173 11.53 11.99 -5.82
N VAL A 174 10.23 12.33 -5.92
CA VAL A 174 9.52 12.34 -7.21
C VAL A 174 9.90 13.56 -8.04
N ARG A 175 9.90 14.75 -7.44
CA ARG A 175 10.12 16.02 -8.15
C ARG A 175 11.57 16.25 -8.54
N ASP A 176 12.48 16.03 -7.59
CA ASP A 176 13.88 16.44 -7.71
C ASP A 176 14.75 15.29 -8.24
N GLU A 177 14.55 14.07 -7.75
CA GLU A 177 15.39 12.91 -8.08
C GLU A 177 14.78 11.96 -9.11
N ARG A 178 13.47 12.08 -9.37
CA ARG A 178 12.70 11.21 -10.27
C ARG A 178 12.83 9.71 -9.96
N LEU A 179 12.97 9.34 -8.68
CA LEU A 179 13.19 7.94 -8.28
C LEU A 179 12.04 7.01 -8.72
N HIS A 180 10.81 7.52 -8.76
CA HIS A 180 9.64 6.80 -9.29
C HIS A 180 9.82 6.28 -10.73
N GLN A 181 10.70 6.87 -11.55
CA GLN A 181 10.95 6.37 -12.91
C GLN A 181 11.71 5.03 -12.93
N LYS A 182 12.44 4.71 -11.85
CA LYS A 182 13.14 3.44 -11.67
C LYS A 182 12.31 2.39 -10.94
N PHE A 183 11.16 2.79 -10.40
CA PHE A 183 10.23 1.89 -9.74
C PHE A 183 9.59 0.98 -10.78
N GLY A 184 9.36 -0.29 -10.46
CA GLY A 184 8.71 -1.25 -11.33
C GLY A 184 7.66 -2.07 -10.60
N ASP A 185 6.53 -2.33 -11.26
CA ASP A 185 5.50 -3.25 -10.79
C ASP A 185 5.56 -4.61 -11.50
N PHE A 186 4.60 -5.50 -11.20
CA PHE A 186 4.56 -6.81 -11.84
C PHE A 186 4.21 -6.72 -13.32
N ASP A 187 3.35 -5.78 -13.74
CA ASP A 187 3.10 -5.53 -15.18
C ASP A 187 4.40 -5.14 -15.91
N ASP A 188 5.20 -4.24 -15.33
CA ASP A 188 6.52 -3.87 -15.89
C ASP A 188 7.46 -5.08 -15.98
N HIS A 189 7.46 -5.96 -14.96
CA HIS A 189 8.27 -7.18 -14.97
C HIS A 189 7.86 -8.19 -16.05
N LEU A 190 6.56 -8.28 -16.36
CA LEU A 190 6.08 -9.14 -17.44
C LEU A 190 6.54 -8.64 -18.82
N GLU A 191 6.76 -7.34 -18.97
CA GLU A 191 7.32 -6.73 -20.18
C GLU A 191 8.86 -6.81 -20.21
N ASP A 192 9.51 -6.64 -19.07
CA ASP A 192 10.96 -6.74 -18.90
C ASP A 192 11.32 -7.48 -17.60
N VAL A 193 11.71 -8.75 -17.74
CA VAL A 193 12.06 -9.63 -16.61
C VAL A 193 13.28 -9.17 -15.80
N THR A 194 14.03 -8.17 -16.28
CA THR A 194 15.15 -7.58 -15.52
C THR A 194 14.68 -6.64 -14.42
N ILE A 195 13.41 -6.22 -14.42
CA ILE A 195 12.82 -5.34 -13.42
C ILE A 195 12.52 -6.15 -12.14
N ASP A 196 13.19 -5.78 -11.04
CA ASP A 196 12.92 -6.32 -9.71
C ASP A 196 11.76 -5.60 -9.03
N TRP A 197 10.55 -6.03 -9.34
CA TRP A 197 9.30 -5.49 -8.81
C TRP A 197 9.05 -5.85 -7.33
N LEU A 198 9.67 -6.92 -6.83
CA LEU A 198 9.50 -7.37 -5.45
C LEU A 198 10.24 -6.43 -4.48
N GLN A 199 11.52 -6.14 -4.76
CA GLN A 199 12.34 -5.36 -3.82
C GLN A 199 12.45 -3.89 -4.22
N ASN A 200 12.44 -3.57 -5.52
CA ASN A 200 12.55 -2.22 -6.04
C ASN A 200 13.80 -1.45 -5.54
N LYS A 201 14.92 -2.15 -5.31
CA LYS A 201 16.14 -1.56 -4.70
C LYS A 201 16.69 -0.34 -5.43
N ALA A 202 16.54 -0.27 -6.75
CA ALA A 202 17.11 0.79 -7.57
C ALA A 202 16.48 2.18 -7.36
N CYS A 203 15.25 2.24 -6.82
CA CYS A 203 14.55 3.49 -6.53
C CYS A 203 14.44 3.80 -5.03
N MET A 204 14.85 2.87 -4.15
CA MET A 204 14.81 3.12 -2.72
C MET A 204 16.07 3.89 -2.30
N PRO A 205 15.95 4.99 -1.53
CA PRO A 205 17.11 5.63 -0.94
C PRO A 205 17.84 4.64 -0.04
N SER A 206 19.17 4.74 0.02
CA SER A 206 19.98 3.97 0.98
C SER A 206 19.43 4.20 2.40
N ALA A 207 19.31 3.13 3.19
CA ALA A 207 18.98 3.27 4.59
C ALA A 207 20.07 4.11 5.28
N GLU A 208 19.68 5.26 5.83
CA GLU A 208 20.51 6.03 6.77
C GLU A 208 20.66 5.30 8.11
#